data_AF-A0A1G9UC45-F1
#
_entry.id   AF-A0A1G9UC45-F1
#
_cell.length_a   1.000
_cell.length_b   1.000
_cell.length_c   1.000
_cell.angle_alpha   90.00
_cell.angle_beta   90.00
_cell.angle_gamma   90.00
#
_symmetry.space_group_name_H-M   'P 1'
#
loop_
_entity.id
_entity.type
_entity.pdbx_description
1 polymer ?
#
loop_
_entity_poly.entity_id
_entity_poly.type
_entity_poly.pdbx_seq_one_letter_code
_entity_poly.pdbx_strand_id
1 'polypeptide(L)'
;MPIAPIPLALLSPAPTLADPENFDARADVTVSEIVALVPRLNEELQGVYANAVSAQGAAAMSEAAVALASYRGTWSSLAGPLAPPATTLHVGSYWMLMGAVANVAASEPGSSNAWKLLNALPPLVREARAAAAVIGAGHMGRWIDITGGTFTQAFAPCAQLGGGWWCYLGNSGSGDITLDPAGAETIDGLASFVMYPGEVRLVQCDGVALRSVVLKAFSRTFTVSGNFIHPPGYAGIHHMLWGAGSGGTAQFYGSNAIEGVDRSAGGACAVGVLPASLIAAGATVAIIIGAGGPGAVTGSDYQKHGSPGGNSSIGTLVTAPGGGVSGGTYGVAAPGFNVASDAGGSAYGGASRGGGGRWTTIYGGGTNSSGPTTIFGGEGGGGNTGAPGSAPGGAGGSKTVSSGTAVAGNGARGECRLRGVI
;
A
#
# COMPACT_ATOMS: atom_id res chain seq x y z
N MET A 1 31.53 26.24 10.29
CA MET A 1 32.97 26.10 10.56
C MET A 1 33.19 24.69 11.07
N PRO A 2 34.35 24.07 10.80
CA PRO A 2 34.66 22.74 11.34
C PRO A 2 34.54 22.77 12.87
N ILE A 3 33.77 21.83 13.43
CA ILE A 3 33.73 21.54 14.85
C ILE A 3 35.01 20.77 15.18
N ALA A 4 35.82 21.29 16.10
CA ALA A 4 37.00 20.57 16.53
C ALA A 4 36.58 19.26 17.24
N PRO A 5 37.17 18.10 16.89
CA PRO A 5 36.91 16.85 17.59
C PRO A 5 37.24 17.00 19.07
N ILE A 6 36.38 16.50 19.95
CA ILE A 6 36.62 16.54 21.39
C ILE A 6 37.37 15.25 21.76
N PRO A 7 38.62 15.34 22.26
CA PRO A 7 39.37 14.14 22.61
C PRO A 7 38.62 13.34 23.69
N LEU A 8 38.44 12.05 23.45
CA LEU A 8 37.89 11.14 24.46
C LEU A 8 38.85 11.10 25.67
N ALA A 9 38.30 11.26 26.87
CA ALA A 9 39.06 11.08 28.09
C ALA A 9 39.56 9.62 28.19
N LEU A 10 40.81 9.44 28.62
CA LEU A 10 41.36 8.11 28.89
C LEU A 10 40.56 7.41 29.98
N LEU A 11 40.37 6.09 29.85
CA LEU A 11 39.81 5.28 30.93
C LEU A 11 40.78 5.25 32.12
N SER A 12 40.19 5.16 33.31
CA SER A 12 40.90 4.91 34.55
C SER A 12 41.57 3.53 34.54
N PRO A 13 42.63 3.30 35.36
CA PRO A 13 43.33 2.02 35.40
C PRO A 13 42.40 0.84 35.73
N ALA A 14 42.50 -0.23 34.94
CA ALA A 14 41.68 -1.42 35.12
C ALA A 14 41.91 -2.08 36.50
N PRO A 15 40.88 -2.73 37.09
CA PRO A 15 41.05 -3.53 38.28
C PRO A 15 42.04 -4.68 38.02
N THR A 16 42.95 -4.93 38.96
CA THR A 16 43.99 -5.95 38.82
C THR A 16 44.15 -6.74 40.12
N LEU A 17 44.29 -8.05 39.99
CA LEU A 17 44.52 -8.95 41.14
C LEU A 17 45.87 -8.68 41.84
N ALA A 18 46.75 -7.89 41.22
CA ALA A 18 48.00 -7.43 41.83
C ALA A 18 47.79 -6.30 42.87
N ASP A 19 46.60 -5.70 42.94
CA ASP A 19 46.23 -4.65 43.88
C ASP A 19 44.84 -4.91 44.48
N PRO A 20 44.74 -5.90 45.39
CA PRO A 20 43.46 -6.35 45.92
C PRO A 20 42.76 -5.31 46.80
N GLU A 21 43.51 -4.40 47.43
CA GLU A 21 42.93 -3.34 48.28
C GLU A 21 42.09 -2.34 47.48
N ASN A 22 42.41 -2.12 46.20
CA ASN A 22 41.72 -1.16 45.33
C ASN A 22 40.88 -1.82 44.23
N PHE A 23 40.74 -3.15 44.22
CA PHE A 23 40.13 -3.89 43.13
C PHE A 23 38.66 -3.49 42.90
N ASP A 24 37.84 -3.51 43.96
CA ASP A 24 36.41 -3.23 43.86
C ASP A 24 36.13 -1.78 43.45
N ALA A 25 36.86 -0.83 44.06
CA ALA A 25 36.76 0.59 43.70
C ALA A 25 37.13 0.85 42.22
N ARG A 26 38.15 0.17 41.69
CA ARG A 26 38.52 0.27 40.27
C ARG A 26 37.52 -0.44 39.35
N ALA A 27 36.90 -1.53 39.80
CA ALA A 27 35.88 -2.23 39.04
C ALA A 27 34.64 -1.35 38.83
N ASP A 28 34.13 -0.72 39.91
CA ASP A 28 32.95 0.17 39.83
C ASP A 28 33.20 1.38 38.93
N VAL A 29 34.38 2.00 39.03
CA VAL A 29 34.79 3.13 38.18
C VAL A 29 34.89 2.68 36.71
N THR A 30 35.52 1.53 36.45
CA THR A 30 35.68 1.02 35.07
C THR A 30 34.32 0.71 34.43
N VAL A 31 33.40 0.08 35.16
CA VAL A 31 32.04 -0.22 34.65
C VAL A 31 31.28 1.09 34.34
N SER A 32 31.36 2.08 35.22
CA SER A 32 30.75 3.39 35.01
C SER A 32 31.30 4.10 33.77
N GLU A 33 32.62 4.08 33.57
CA GLU A 33 33.29 4.70 32.41
C GLU A 33 32.97 3.97 31.10
N ILE A 34 32.88 2.64 31.10
CA ILE A 34 32.48 1.83 29.93
C ILE A 34 31.04 2.16 29.52
N VAL A 35 30.12 2.28 30.48
CA VAL A 35 28.71 2.67 30.21
C VAL A 35 28.64 4.08 29.62
N ALA A 36 29.50 5.00 30.08
CA ALA A 36 29.58 6.36 29.56
C ALA A 36 30.31 6.48 28.20
N LEU A 37 31.01 5.45 27.73
CA LEU A 37 31.74 5.48 26.45
C LEU A 37 30.78 5.57 25.26
N VAL A 38 29.65 4.86 25.30
CA VAL A 38 28.66 4.83 24.21
C VAL A 38 28.10 6.23 23.90
N PRO A 39 27.56 7.00 24.87
CA PRO A 39 27.09 8.36 24.60
C PRO A 39 28.22 9.30 24.13
N ARG A 40 29.44 9.20 24.70
CA ARG A 40 30.59 10.01 24.28
C ARG A 40 31.01 9.72 22.82
N LEU A 41 31.02 8.46 22.42
CA LEU A 41 31.34 8.06 21.05
C LEU A 41 30.27 8.55 20.07
N ASN A 42 28.99 8.51 20.46
CA ASN A 42 27.90 9.02 19.64
C ASN A 42 28.00 10.54 19.41
N GLU A 43 28.40 11.32 20.42
CA GLU A 43 28.64 12.76 20.30
C GLU A 43 29.80 13.07 19.33
N GLU A 44 30.92 12.34 19.44
CA GLU A 44 32.07 12.53 18.55
C GLU A 44 31.75 12.13 17.10
N LEU A 45 31.02 11.04 16.89
CA LEU A 45 30.52 10.63 15.57
C LEU A 45 29.60 11.69 14.95
N GLN A 46 28.77 12.37 15.76
CA GLN A 46 27.96 13.51 15.29
C GLN A 46 28.83 14.71 14.90
N GLY A 47 29.91 15.00 15.63
CA GLY A 47 30.86 16.06 15.29
C GLY A 47 31.59 15.78 13.97
N VAL A 48 32.10 14.57 13.77
CA VAL A 48 32.74 14.12 12.52
C VAL A 48 31.75 14.19 11.35
N TYR A 49 30.49 13.82 11.58
CA TYR A 49 29.44 13.90 10.57
C TYR A 49 29.09 15.35 10.21
N ALA A 50 28.90 16.24 11.19
CA ALA A 50 28.65 17.66 10.95
C ALA A 50 29.80 18.32 10.16
N ASN A 51 31.04 17.91 10.44
CA ASN A 51 32.20 18.33 9.66
C ASN A 51 32.14 17.86 8.21
N ALA A 52 31.80 16.59 7.97
CA ALA A 52 31.65 16.03 6.62
C ALA A 52 30.56 16.75 5.82
N VAL A 53 29.40 17.01 6.43
CA VAL A 53 28.30 17.79 5.81
C VAL A 53 28.75 19.22 5.50
N SER A 54 29.45 19.87 6.42
CA SER A 54 29.96 21.23 6.19
C SER A 54 31.01 21.28 5.07
N ALA A 55 31.85 20.25 4.94
CA ALA A 55 32.83 20.11 3.87
C ALA A 55 32.16 19.83 2.52
N GLN A 56 31.10 19.02 2.49
CA GLN A 56 30.30 18.78 1.29
C GLN A 56 29.58 20.06 0.83
N GLY A 57 29.00 20.82 1.76
CA GLY A 57 28.39 22.13 1.46
C GLY A 57 29.41 23.15 0.96
N ALA A 58 30.62 23.18 1.54
CA ALA A 58 31.71 24.04 1.10
C ALA A 58 32.27 23.65 -0.28
N ALA A 59 32.30 22.36 -0.63
CA ALA A 59 32.69 21.89 -1.96
C ALA A 59 31.66 22.31 -3.02
N ALA A 60 30.36 22.16 -2.74
CA ALA A 60 29.29 22.63 -3.63
C ALA A 60 29.31 24.17 -3.80
N MET A 61 29.61 24.92 -2.73
CA MET A 61 29.77 26.37 -2.77
C MET A 61 31.03 26.81 -3.53
N SER A 62 32.13 26.04 -3.47
CA SER A 62 33.36 26.28 -4.24
C SER A 62 33.15 26.10 -5.74
N GLU A 63 32.43 25.06 -6.15
CA GLU A 63 32.05 24.85 -7.56
C GLU A 63 31.10 25.96 -8.06
N ALA A 64 30.14 26.40 -7.23
CA ALA A 64 29.27 27.53 -7.53
C ALA A 64 30.01 28.89 -7.56
N ALA A 65 31.03 29.08 -6.73
CA ALA A 65 31.83 30.30 -6.69
C ALA A 65 32.75 30.45 -7.92
N VAL A 66 33.35 29.37 -8.40
CA VAL A 66 34.09 29.35 -9.69
C VAL A 66 33.13 29.61 -10.85
N ALA A 67 31.87 29.15 -10.77
CA ALA A 67 30.85 29.39 -11.78
C ALA A 67 30.44 30.86 -11.93
N LEU A 68 30.41 31.63 -10.83
CA LEU A 68 30.08 33.05 -10.86
C LEU A 68 31.27 33.93 -11.28
N ALA A 69 32.49 33.61 -10.84
CA ALA A 69 33.69 34.38 -11.17
C ALA A 69 34.05 34.33 -12.68
N SER A 70 33.69 33.25 -13.36
CA SER A 70 33.94 33.03 -14.78
C SER A 70 32.72 33.20 -15.68
N TYR A 71 31.62 33.78 -15.16
CA TYR A 71 30.39 33.93 -15.92
C TYR A 71 30.56 34.91 -17.09
N ARG A 72 30.12 34.48 -18.27
CA ARG A 72 30.20 35.27 -19.52
C ARG A 72 28.84 35.71 -20.04
N GLY A 73 27.75 35.22 -19.46
CA GLY A 73 26.38 35.53 -19.89
C GLY A 73 25.62 34.30 -20.41
N THR A 74 24.46 34.54 -21.01
CA THR A 74 23.67 33.49 -21.69
C THR A 74 24.40 33.00 -22.94
N TRP A 75 24.40 31.70 -23.21
CA TRP A 75 25.10 31.14 -24.37
C TRP A 75 24.65 31.79 -25.69
N SER A 76 23.34 32.05 -25.85
CA SER A 76 22.76 32.66 -27.04
C SER A 76 23.23 34.10 -27.32
N SER A 77 23.88 34.75 -26.34
CA SER A 77 24.45 36.10 -26.51
C SER A 77 25.97 36.09 -26.73
N LEU A 78 26.60 34.91 -26.83
CA LEU A 78 28.04 34.77 -26.98
C LEU A 78 28.41 34.44 -28.42
N ALA A 79 29.51 35.02 -28.91
CA ALA A 79 30.06 34.76 -30.23
C ALA A 79 31.59 34.82 -30.20
N GLY A 80 32.23 34.14 -31.15
CA GLY A 80 33.69 34.14 -31.28
C GLY A 80 34.41 33.17 -30.33
N PRO A 81 35.75 33.24 -30.29
CA PRO A 81 36.55 32.29 -29.52
C PRO A 81 36.36 32.48 -28.01
N LEU A 82 36.30 31.37 -27.27
CA LEU A 82 36.15 31.37 -25.82
C LEU A 82 37.09 30.34 -25.18
N ALA A 83 37.80 30.74 -24.12
CA ALA A 83 38.78 29.91 -23.42
C ALA A 83 38.40 29.69 -21.95
N PRO A 84 38.72 28.52 -21.37
CA PRO A 84 38.54 28.28 -19.94
C PRO A 84 39.49 29.15 -19.08
N PRO A 85 39.09 29.53 -17.85
CA PRO A 85 37.83 29.20 -17.20
C PRO A 85 36.69 30.15 -17.63
N ALA A 86 35.63 29.58 -18.19
CA ALA A 86 34.43 30.32 -18.63
C ALA A 86 33.17 29.53 -18.28
N THR A 87 32.12 30.24 -17.86
CA THR A 87 30.81 29.66 -17.59
C THR A 87 29.69 30.43 -18.29
N THR A 88 28.62 29.73 -18.67
CA THR A 88 27.49 30.31 -19.41
C THR A 88 26.17 29.74 -18.91
N LEU A 89 25.07 30.47 -19.13
CA LEU A 89 23.71 30.00 -18.86
C LEU A 89 23.09 29.51 -20.18
N HIS A 90 22.65 28.26 -20.21
CA HIS A 90 21.97 27.66 -21.36
C HIS A 90 20.83 26.77 -20.86
N VAL A 91 19.60 27.02 -21.34
CA VAL A 91 18.37 26.30 -20.97
C VAL A 91 18.21 26.19 -19.44
N GLY A 92 18.40 27.31 -18.74
CA GLY A 92 18.22 27.40 -17.28
C GLY A 92 19.29 26.71 -16.42
N SER A 93 20.36 26.16 -17.02
CA SER A 93 21.46 25.53 -16.30
C SER A 93 22.78 26.26 -16.53
N TYR A 94 23.63 26.29 -15.50
CA TYR A 94 25.01 26.79 -15.63
C TYR A 94 25.92 25.70 -16.18
N TRP A 95 26.75 26.08 -17.14
CA TRP A 95 27.70 25.20 -17.82
C TRP A 95 29.12 25.77 -17.70
N MET A 96 30.09 24.91 -17.39
CA MET A 96 31.52 25.19 -17.40
C MET A 96 32.16 24.77 -18.71
N LEU A 97 32.98 25.63 -19.29
CA LEU A 97 33.80 25.28 -20.43
C LEU A 97 35.02 24.46 -19.97
N MET A 98 35.21 23.28 -20.54
CA MET A 98 36.27 22.32 -20.21
C MET A 98 37.49 22.41 -21.14
N GLY A 99 37.39 23.13 -22.26
CA GLY A 99 38.46 23.33 -23.23
C GLY A 99 38.17 24.52 -24.15
N ALA A 100 39.21 25.12 -24.75
CA ALA A 100 39.02 26.29 -25.59
C ALA A 100 38.22 25.95 -26.87
N VAL A 101 37.28 26.83 -27.23
CA VAL A 101 36.45 26.70 -28.44
C VAL A 101 36.73 27.86 -29.39
N ALA A 102 36.91 27.57 -30.68
CA ALA A 102 37.20 28.58 -31.70
C ALA A 102 36.00 29.49 -31.99
N ASN A 103 34.79 28.97 -31.83
CA ASN A 103 33.55 29.74 -31.87
C ASN A 103 32.52 29.16 -30.91
N VAL A 104 32.21 29.91 -29.85
CA VAL A 104 31.25 29.54 -28.81
C VAL A 104 29.83 29.32 -29.36
N ALA A 105 29.43 30.08 -30.40
CA ALA A 105 28.11 29.93 -31.03
C ALA A 105 27.96 28.62 -31.82
N ALA A 106 29.08 27.98 -32.19
CA ALA A 106 29.10 26.68 -32.87
C ALA A 106 29.31 25.50 -31.90
N SER A 107 29.52 25.77 -30.61
CA SER A 107 29.71 24.78 -29.56
C SER A 107 28.64 24.98 -28.50
N GLU A 108 27.46 24.42 -28.76
CA GLU A 108 26.32 24.53 -27.85
C GLU A 108 26.51 23.64 -26.60
N PRO A 109 26.23 24.16 -25.39
CA PRO A 109 26.24 23.37 -24.17
C PRO A 109 25.22 22.22 -24.23
N GLY A 110 25.65 21.01 -23.89
CA GLY A 110 24.80 19.82 -23.92
C GLY A 110 24.81 19.03 -25.25
N SER A 111 25.25 19.63 -26.35
CA SER A 111 25.46 18.95 -27.64
C SER A 111 26.93 18.71 -27.97
N SER A 112 27.86 19.33 -27.24
CA SER A 112 29.30 19.18 -27.42
C SER A 112 30.03 18.82 -26.12
N ASN A 113 31.12 18.05 -26.22
CA ASN A 113 31.96 17.63 -25.08
C ASN A 113 32.79 18.77 -24.47
N ALA A 114 32.70 19.98 -25.03
CA ALA A 114 33.40 21.16 -24.53
C ALA A 114 32.79 21.69 -23.22
N TRP A 115 31.57 21.29 -22.87
CA TRP A 115 30.84 21.83 -21.73
C TRP A 115 30.53 20.77 -20.68
N LYS A 116 30.78 21.10 -19.41
CA LYS A 116 30.37 20.31 -18.26
C LYS A 116 29.31 21.07 -17.47
N LEU A 117 28.25 20.37 -17.09
CA LEU A 117 27.15 20.99 -16.36
C LEU A 117 27.55 21.21 -14.88
N LEU A 118 27.32 22.42 -14.36
CA LEU A 118 27.73 22.87 -13.01
C LEU A 118 26.61 22.79 -11.96
N ASN A 119 25.35 22.94 -12.35
CA ASN A 119 24.22 22.81 -11.43
C ASN A 119 22.92 22.46 -12.19
N ALA A 120 22.76 21.19 -12.58
CA ALA A 120 21.46 20.72 -13.09
C ALA A 120 20.70 20.21 -11.90
N LEU A 121 19.48 20.69 -11.74
CA LEU A 121 18.46 19.79 -11.23
C LEU A 121 18.46 18.59 -12.18
N PRO A 122 18.76 17.37 -11.71
CA PRO A 122 18.76 16.21 -12.57
C PRO A 122 17.41 16.14 -13.31
N PRO A 123 17.40 15.87 -14.62
CA PRO A 123 16.16 15.79 -15.36
C PRO A 123 15.27 14.74 -14.71
N LEU A 124 13.97 15.00 -14.68
CA LEU A 124 12.99 14.03 -14.18
C LEU A 124 12.95 12.84 -15.15
N VAL A 125 13.70 11.79 -14.82
CA VAL A 125 13.78 10.55 -15.58
C VAL A 125 13.05 9.45 -14.84
N ARG A 126 12.23 8.67 -15.57
CA ARG A 126 11.63 7.44 -15.06
C ARG A 126 12.67 6.32 -15.05
N GLU A 127 12.87 5.71 -13.89
CA GLU A 127 13.73 4.56 -13.67
C GLU A 127 12.88 3.37 -13.23
N ALA A 128 12.68 2.41 -14.12
CA ALA A 128 11.91 1.21 -13.83
C ALA A 128 12.72 0.20 -12.99
N ARG A 129 12.12 -0.37 -11.95
CA ARG A 129 12.75 -1.38 -11.07
C ARG A 129 11.84 -2.58 -10.85
N ALA A 130 12.36 -3.78 -11.12
CA ALA A 130 11.64 -5.04 -10.88
C ALA A 130 12.08 -5.77 -9.60
N ALA A 131 13.08 -5.25 -8.89
CA ALA A 131 13.65 -5.85 -7.68
C ALA A 131 14.23 -4.77 -6.76
N ALA A 132 14.52 -5.15 -5.52
CA ALA A 132 15.09 -4.28 -4.50
C ALA A 132 16.48 -3.76 -4.91
N ALA A 133 16.66 -2.45 -4.87
CA ALA A 133 17.94 -1.77 -4.99
C ALA A 133 17.92 -0.49 -4.15
N VAL A 134 19.01 -0.18 -3.45
CA VAL A 134 19.06 0.97 -2.53
C VAL A 134 18.81 2.27 -3.29
N ILE A 135 17.88 3.08 -2.79
CA ILE A 135 17.70 4.47 -3.26
C ILE A 135 18.70 5.36 -2.54
N GLY A 136 19.82 5.67 -3.20
CA GLY A 136 20.86 6.57 -2.71
C GLY A 136 20.81 7.99 -3.28
N ALA A 137 21.75 8.84 -2.87
CA ALA A 137 21.81 10.27 -3.20
C ALA A 137 21.75 10.58 -4.70
N GLY A 138 22.35 9.72 -5.55
CA GLY A 138 22.35 9.87 -7.01
C GLY A 138 20.97 9.75 -7.69
N HIS A 139 19.92 9.37 -6.95
CA HIS A 139 18.55 9.31 -7.46
C HIS A 139 17.74 10.58 -7.19
N MET A 140 18.37 11.63 -6.66
CA MET A 140 17.69 12.91 -6.46
C MET A 140 17.01 13.36 -7.75
N GLY A 141 15.77 13.85 -7.64
CA GLY A 141 14.97 14.36 -8.75
C GLY A 141 14.45 13.31 -9.74
N ARG A 142 14.71 12.01 -9.52
CA ARG A 142 14.21 10.94 -10.41
C ARG A 142 12.81 10.49 -10.03
N TRP A 143 12.15 9.83 -10.98
CA TRP A 143 10.98 9.01 -10.73
C TRP A 143 11.37 7.54 -10.75
N ILE A 144 11.47 6.94 -9.57
CA ILE A 144 11.70 5.52 -9.40
C ILE A 144 10.35 4.82 -9.45
N ASP A 145 10.14 3.98 -10.45
CA ASP A 145 8.90 3.26 -10.67
C ASP A 145 9.14 1.77 -10.47
N ILE A 146 8.58 1.22 -9.38
CA ILE A 146 8.65 -0.20 -9.08
C ILE A 146 7.60 -0.91 -9.95
N THR A 147 8.08 -1.73 -10.88
CA THR A 147 7.27 -2.38 -11.91
C THR A 147 6.96 -3.84 -11.60
N GLY A 148 7.55 -4.44 -10.56
CA GLY A 148 7.31 -5.85 -10.23
C GLY A 148 7.83 -6.26 -8.86
N GLY A 149 7.37 -7.42 -8.39
CA GLY A 149 7.79 -8.04 -7.14
C GLY A 149 7.10 -7.50 -5.88
N THR A 150 7.28 -8.23 -4.78
CA THR A 150 6.98 -7.82 -3.41
C THR A 150 8.31 -7.84 -2.67
N PHE A 151 8.78 -6.69 -2.19
CA PHE A 151 10.07 -6.60 -1.52
C PHE A 151 10.15 -5.37 -0.62
N THR A 152 11.19 -5.33 0.20
CA THR A 152 11.55 -4.17 1.01
C THR A 152 12.43 -3.22 0.19
N GLN A 153 11.93 -2.01 -0.05
CA GLN A 153 12.66 -0.93 -0.70
C GLN A 153 13.48 -0.17 0.34
N ALA A 154 14.79 -0.44 0.34
CA ALA A 154 15.75 0.24 1.20
C ALA A 154 16.13 1.64 0.67
N PHE A 155 16.37 2.57 1.59
CA PHE A 155 16.97 3.87 1.31
C PHE A 155 18.40 3.91 1.85
N ALA A 156 19.26 4.74 1.24
CA ALA A 156 20.51 5.09 1.89
C ALA A 156 20.20 5.90 3.17
N PRO A 157 21.09 5.92 4.17
CA PRO A 157 20.93 6.75 5.37
C PRO A 157 20.59 8.19 5.01
N CYS A 158 19.66 8.81 5.74
CA CYS A 158 19.27 10.22 5.57
C CYS A 158 20.49 11.14 5.61
N ALA A 159 21.46 10.77 6.44
CA ALA A 159 22.76 11.42 6.54
C ALA A 159 23.57 11.44 5.22
N GLN A 160 23.43 10.40 4.39
CA GLN A 160 24.05 10.28 3.06
C GLN A 160 23.19 10.89 1.95
N LEU A 161 21.86 10.83 2.08
CA LEU A 161 20.94 11.47 1.14
C LEU A 161 21.08 13.00 1.20
N GLY A 162 21.23 13.56 2.41
CA GLY A 162 21.36 14.98 2.66
C GLY A 162 20.00 15.69 2.74
N GLY A 163 19.95 16.77 3.52
CA GLY A 163 18.76 17.62 3.63
C GLY A 163 18.40 18.26 2.30
N GLY A 164 17.13 18.15 1.92
CA GLY A 164 16.61 18.64 0.64
C GLY A 164 16.66 17.61 -0.50
N TRP A 165 17.18 16.40 -0.26
CA TRP A 165 17.08 15.31 -1.22
C TRP A 165 15.62 14.91 -1.44
N TRP A 166 15.24 14.56 -2.66
CA TRP A 166 13.89 14.09 -2.98
C TRP A 166 13.85 13.17 -4.21
N CYS A 167 12.83 12.32 -4.29
CA CYS A 167 12.49 11.56 -5.51
C CYS A 167 10.98 11.31 -5.59
N TYR A 168 10.47 11.01 -6.79
CA TYR A 168 9.18 10.36 -6.92
C TYR A 168 9.36 8.86 -6.79
N LEU A 169 8.50 8.21 -6.00
CA LEU A 169 8.46 6.76 -5.85
C LEU A 169 7.08 6.26 -6.26
N GLY A 170 7.01 5.43 -7.29
CA GLY A 170 5.78 4.80 -7.77
C GLY A 170 5.83 3.29 -7.63
N ASN A 171 4.65 2.68 -7.46
CA ASN A 171 4.46 1.23 -7.55
C ASN A 171 3.45 0.96 -8.67
N SER A 172 3.94 0.82 -9.89
CA SER A 172 3.13 0.39 -11.04
C SER A 172 2.98 -1.14 -11.13
N GLY A 173 3.73 -1.89 -10.30
CA GLY A 173 3.65 -3.33 -10.17
C GLY A 173 2.39 -3.82 -9.44
N SER A 174 2.34 -5.13 -9.18
CA SER A 174 1.22 -5.82 -8.51
C SER A 174 1.50 -6.22 -7.06
N GLY A 175 2.76 -6.15 -6.63
CA GLY A 175 3.20 -6.53 -5.29
C GLY A 175 3.19 -5.37 -4.31
N ASP A 176 3.22 -5.73 -3.05
CA ASP A 176 3.24 -4.78 -1.92
C ASP A 176 4.70 -4.43 -1.63
N ILE A 177 5.03 -3.14 -1.52
CA ILE A 177 6.41 -2.69 -1.31
C ILE A 177 6.54 -2.13 0.10
N THR A 178 7.39 -2.73 0.92
CA THR A 178 7.69 -2.19 2.25
C THR A 178 8.76 -1.11 2.11
N LEU A 179 8.44 0.15 2.43
CA LEU A 179 9.42 1.23 2.49
C LEU A 179 10.14 1.17 3.83
N ASP A 180 11.46 1.05 3.79
CA ASP A 180 12.30 0.80 4.97
C ASP A 180 13.53 1.72 4.91
N PRO A 181 13.51 2.85 5.64
CA PRO A 181 14.67 3.72 5.84
C PRO A 181 15.83 2.98 6.51
N ALA A 182 17.04 3.54 6.46
CA ALA A 182 18.20 2.84 6.96
C ALA A 182 18.24 2.80 8.50
N GLY A 183 18.44 1.62 9.07
CA GLY A 183 18.66 1.47 10.51
C GLY A 183 17.44 1.86 11.36
N ALA A 184 17.59 2.89 12.20
CA ALA A 184 16.53 3.39 13.08
C ALA A 184 15.89 4.70 12.57
N GLU A 185 16.21 5.12 11.34
CA GLU A 185 15.60 6.28 10.70
C GLU A 185 14.10 6.03 10.43
N THR A 186 13.34 7.10 10.21
CA THR A 186 11.88 6.99 10.01
C THR A 186 11.46 7.60 8.68
N ILE A 187 10.32 7.13 8.16
CA ILE A 187 9.58 7.74 7.07
C ILE A 187 8.17 8.06 7.56
N ASP A 188 7.79 9.33 7.50
CA ASP A 188 6.52 9.83 8.05
C ASP A 188 6.30 9.48 9.54
N GLY A 189 7.39 9.41 10.31
CA GLY A 189 7.36 9.04 11.72
C GLY A 189 7.21 7.53 11.99
N LEU A 190 7.21 6.69 10.95
CA LEU A 190 7.17 5.23 11.06
C LEU A 190 8.54 4.64 10.71
N ALA A 191 8.91 3.54 11.38
CA ALA A 191 10.12 2.79 11.01
C ALA A 191 10.00 2.15 9.63
N SER A 192 8.80 1.71 9.25
CA SER A 192 8.49 1.27 7.89
C SER A 192 6.97 1.27 7.65
N PHE A 193 6.57 1.28 6.39
CA PHE A 193 5.17 1.03 6.01
C PHE A 193 5.07 0.44 4.60
N VAL A 194 3.89 -0.10 4.27
CA VAL A 194 3.63 -0.70 2.96
C VAL A 194 3.08 0.35 1.98
N MET A 195 3.75 0.50 0.83
CA MET A 195 3.25 1.21 -0.33
C MET A 195 2.59 0.21 -1.30
N TYR A 196 1.31 0.42 -1.58
CA TYR A 196 0.51 -0.54 -2.35
C TYR A 196 0.55 -0.30 -3.86
N PRO A 197 0.14 -1.29 -4.68
CA PRO A 197 0.00 -1.12 -6.11
C PRO A 197 -0.82 0.10 -6.52
N GLY A 198 -0.35 0.79 -7.56
CA GLY A 198 -0.94 1.99 -8.15
C GLY A 198 -0.55 3.30 -7.47
N GLU A 199 0.10 3.25 -6.31
CA GLU A 199 0.48 4.40 -5.50
C GLU A 199 1.69 5.16 -6.07
N VAL A 200 1.68 6.49 -5.93
CA VAL A 200 2.84 7.36 -6.21
C VAL A 200 3.00 8.37 -5.08
N ARG A 201 4.23 8.53 -4.60
CA ARG A 201 4.61 9.49 -3.55
C ARG A 201 5.76 10.37 -4.02
N LEU A 202 5.77 11.62 -3.55
CA LEU A 202 6.99 12.41 -3.44
C LEU A 202 7.63 12.03 -2.10
N VAL A 203 8.88 11.60 -2.10
CA VAL A 203 9.66 11.32 -0.89
C VAL A 203 10.76 12.38 -0.79
N GLN A 204 10.93 12.96 0.39
CA GLN A 204 11.95 13.97 0.70
C GLN A 204 12.73 13.58 1.94
N CYS A 205 14.01 13.95 2.00
CA CYS A 205 14.87 13.87 3.18
C CYS A 205 15.05 15.27 3.79
N ASP A 206 14.89 15.41 5.10
CA ASP A 206 15.23 16.64 5.84
C ASP A 206 16.66 16.64 6.42
N GLY A 207 17.42 15.56 6.16
CA GLY A 207 18.77 15.31 6.69
C GLY A 207 18.78 14.36 7.88
N VAL A 208 17.62 14.05 8.47
CA VAL A 208 17.48 13.16 9.64
C VAL A 208 16.42 12.08 9.41
N ALA A 209 15.32 12.41 8.75
CA ALA A 209 14.22 11.51 8.45
C ALA A 209 13.70 11.71 7.03
N LEU A 210 12.97 10.71 6.56
CA LEU A 210 12.21 10.78 5.33
C LEU A 210 10.79 11.27 5.62
N ARG A 211 10.25 12.05 4.68
CA ARG A 211 8.87 12.53 4.65
C ARG A 211 8.29 12.22 3.30
N SER A 212 6.99 11.96 3.23
CA SER A 212 6.33 11.71 1.97
C SER A 212 4.98 12.40 1.83
N VAL A 213 4.64 12.70 0.58
CA VAL A 213 3.33 13.22 0.19
C VAL A 213 2.77 12.29 -0.86
N VAL A 214 1.54 11.82 -0.66
CA VAL A 214 0.84 10.98 -1.64
C VAL A 214 0.38 11.84 -2.81
N LEU A 215 0.79 11.47 -4.02
CA LEU A 215 0.42 12.15 -5.26
C LEU A 215 -0.65 11.37 -6.03
N LYS A 216 -0.65 10.05 -5.88
CA LYS A 216 -1.66 9.15 -6.42
C LYS A 216 -1.95 8.06 -5.42
N ALA A 217 -3.23 7.92 -5.07
CA ALA A 217 -3.67 6.92 -4.12
C ALA A 217 -3.54 5.48 -4.66
N PHE A 218 -3.35 4.53 -3.74
CA PHE A 218 -3.35 3.11 -4.07
C PHE A 218 -4.73 2.55 -4.43
N SER A 219 -4.75 1.38 -5.08
CA SER A 219 -5.93 0.51 -5.18
C SER A 219 -5.53 -0.94 -4.94
N ARG A 220 -6.13 -1.58 -3.93
CA ARG A 220 -5.80 -2.96 -3.54
C ARG A 220 -7.06 -3.82 -3.47
N THR A 221 -7.00 -5.02 -4.05
CA THR A 221 -8.10 -6.00 -3.99
C THR A 221 -7.65 -7.25 -3.25
N PHE A 222 -8.45 -7.68 -2.28
CA PHE A 222 -8.31 -8.94 -1.56
C PHE A 222 -9.38 -9.91 -2.04
N THR A 223 -8.94 -11.01 -2.66
CA THR A 223 -9.79 -12.16 -3.02
C THR A 223 -9.58 -13.35 -2.09
N VAL A 224 -8.63 -13.22 -1.16
CA VAL A 224 -8.29 -14.17 -0.10
C VAL A 224 -8.04 -13.35 1.17
N SER A 225 -8.35 -13.92 2.34
CA SER A 225 -8.07 -13.28 3.62
C SER A 225 -6.59 -12.93 3.77
N GLY A 226 -6.31 -11.79 4.39
CA GLY A 226 -4.96 -11.28 4.54
C GLY A 226 -4.92 -10.06 5.44
N ASN A 227 -3.81 -9.35 5.43
CA ASN A 227 -3.62 -8.15 6.25
C ASN A 227 -3.50 -6.91 5.37
N PHE A 228 -4.17 -5.85 5.78
CA PHE A 228 -3.97 -4.49 5.27
C PHE A 228 -3.19 -3.69 6.30
N ILE A 229 -2.09 -3.07 5.90
CA ILE A 229 -1.28 -2.17 6.75
C ILE A 229 -1.57 -0.76 6.27
N HIS A 230 -2.18 0.07 7.11
CA HIS A 230 -2.61 1.40 6.69
C HIS A 230 -1.40 2.31 6.38
N PRO A 231 -1.18 2.76 5.13
CA PRO A 231 -0.07 3.65 4.83
C PRO A 231 -0.37 5.08 5.34
N PRO A 232 0.65 5.87 5.73
CA PRO A 232 0.46 7.25 6.17
C PRO A 232 0.05 8.16 5.00
N GLY A 233 -0.53 9.33 5.31
CA GLY A 233 -0.80 10.38 4.32
C GLY A 233 -2.13 10.27 3.57
N TYR A 234 -3.09 9.50 4.10
CA TYR A 234 -4.46 9.41 3.60
C TYR A 234 -5.45 10.03 4.59
N ALA A 235 -6.47 10.73 4.10
CA ALA A 235 -7.59 11.22 4.91
C ALA A 235 -8.57 10.09 5.31
N GLY A 236 -8.61 9.02 4.51
CA GLY A 236 -9.38 7.82 4.80
C GLY A 236 -9.20 6.74 3.74
N ILE A 237 -9.80 5.58 3.98
CA ILE A 237 -9.78 4.44 3.07
C ILE A 237 -11.21 4.16 2.59
N HIS A 238 -11.45 4.36 1.29
CA HIS A 238 -12.68 3.91 0.66
C HIS A 238 -12.65 2.39 0.54
N HIS A 239 -13.75 1.73 0.91
CA HIS A 239 -13.90 0.29 0.82
C HIS A 239 -15.15 -0.09 0.01
N MET A 240 -15.04 -1.21 -0.69
CA MET A 240 -16.17 -2.01 -1.14
C MET A 240 -15.91 -3.44 -0.69
N LEU A 241 -16.79 -3.99 0.15
CA LEU A 241 -16.61 -5.27 0.80
C LEU A 241 -17.82 -6.14 0.54
N TRP A 242 -17.63 -7.27 -0.13
CA TRP A 242 -18.67 -8.25 -0.40
C TRP A 242 -18.59 -9.43 0.56
N GLY A 243 -19.70 -9.77 1.21
CA GLY A 243 -19.90 -11.10 1.76
C GLY A 243 -19.99 -12.15 0.65
N ALA A 244 -19.76 -13.41 0.98
CA ALA A 244 -19.84 -14.48 -0.01
C ALA A 244 -21.29 -14.85 -0.34
N GLY A 245 -21.55 -15.43 -1.50
CA GLY A 245 -22.88 -15.91 -1.87
C GLY A 245 -23.21 -17.27 -1.28
N SER A 246 -24.49 -17.57 -1.15
CA SER A 246 -24.95 -18.89 -0.72
C SER A 246 -24.83 -19.93 -1.82
N GLY A 247 -24.85 -21.21 -1.45
CA GLY A 247 -24.99 -22.31 -2.40
C GLY A 247 -26.39 -22.40 -3.01
N GLY A 248 -26.46 -23.02 -4.20
CA GLY A 248 -27.69 -23.35 -4.90
C GLY A 248 -28.50 -24.47 -4.24
N THR A 249 -29.80 -24.52 -4.52
CA THR A 249 -30.71 -25.60 -4.09
C THR A 249 -30.75 -26.72 -5.15
N ALA A 250 -30.83 -27.99 -4.72
CA ALA A 250 -30.92 -29.17 -5.59
C ALA A 250 -32.23 -29.94 -5.35
N GLN A 251 -32.99 -30.22 -6.42
CA GLN A 251 -34.35 -30.79 -6.37
C GLN A 251 -34.62 -31.85 -7.46
N PHE A 252 -35.59 -32.74 -7.19
CA PHE A 252 -36.18 -33.68 -8.16
C PHE A 252 -37.62 -33.31 -8.53
N TYR A 253 -37.99 -33.42 -9.81
CA TYR A 253 -39.32 -33.07 -10.35
C TYR A 253 -40.49 -33.92 -9.83
N GLY A 254 -40.25 -35.02 -9.10
CA GLY A 254 -41.29 -35.85 -8.49
C GLY A 254 -41.49 -35.65 -7.00
N SER A 255 -40.71 -34.77 -6.38
CA SER A 255 -40.87 -34.47 -4.95
C SER A 255 -42.13 -33.60 -4.75
N ASN A 256 -42.91 -33.87 -3.70
CA ASN A 256 -43.97 -32.97 -3.18
C ASN A 256 -43.39 -31.63 -2.66
N ALA A 257 -42.22 -31.23 -3.16
CA ALA A 257 -41.58 -29.98 -2.84
C ALA A 257 -42.36 -28.85 -3.51
N ILE A 258 -42.73 -27.88 -2.70
CA ILE A 258 -43.43 -26.68 -3.10
C ILE A 258 -42.64 -26.00 -4.23
N GLU A 259 -43.22 -26.01 -5.42
CA GLU A 259 -42.70 -25.25 -6.55
C GLU A 259 -42.51 -23.78 -6.14
N GLY A 260 -41.30 -23.23 -6.34
CA GLY A 260 -41.04 -21.79 -6.22
C GLY A 260 -40.27 -21.31 -4.98
N VAL A 261 -39.62 -22.18 -4.22
CA VAL A 261 -38.78 -21.79 -3.05
C VAL A 261 -37.27 -21.98 -3.23
N ASP A 262 -36.77 -21.93 -4.47
CA ASP A 262 -35.32 -21.80 -4.75
C ASP A 262 -34.78 -20.50 -4.14
N ARG A 263 -34.26 -20.57 -2.91
CA ARG A 263 -33.85 -19.41 -2.11
C ARG A 263 -32.34 -19.46 -1.89
N SER A 264 -31.61 -19.11 -2.93
CA SER A 264 -30.19 -18.78 -2.84
C SER A 264 -30.04 -17.26 -2.93
N ALA A 265 -29.26 -16.69 -2.02
CA ALA A 265 -29.06 -15.25 -1.93
C ALA A 265 -27.59 -14.90 -2.17
N GLY A 266 -27.37 -13.80 -2.89
CA GLY A 266 -26.06 -13.18 -2.96
C GLY A 266 -25.67 -12.58 -1.60
N GLY A 267 -24.36 -12.43 -1.38
CA GLY A 267 -23.80 -11.71 -0.26
C GLY A 267 -24.07 -10.21 -0.36
N ALA A 268 -24.10 -9.56 0.79
CA ALA A 268 -24.21 -8.11 0.89
C ALA A 268 -22.92 -7.41 0.45
N CYS A 269 -23.02 -6.15 0.01
CA CYS A 269 -21.88 -5.27 -0.21
C CYS A 269 -21.91 -4.11 0.79
N ALA A 270 -20.88 -3.96 1.62
CA ALA A 270 -20.66 -2.76 2.42
C ALA A 270 -19.74 -1.80 1.66
N VAL A 271 -20.18 -0.55 1.50
CA VAL A 271 -19.43 0.51 0.82
C VAL A 271 -19.36 1.72 1.72
N GLY A 272 -18.19 2.36 1.78
CA GLY A 272 -18.03 3.58 2.56
C GLY A 272 -16.58 4.03 2.63
N VAL A 273 -16.32 5.02 3.47
CA VAL A 273 -14.98 5.51 3.77
C VAL A 273 -14.72 5.32 5.25
N LEU A 274 -13.63 4.62 5.58
CA LEU A 274 -13.09 4.58 6.94
C LEU A 274 -12.16 5.79 7.11
N PRO A 275 -12.50 6.79 7.92
CA PRO A 275 -11.63 7.93 8.15
C PRO A 275 -10.32 7.49 8.83
N ALA A 276 -9.22 8.20 8.55
CA ALA A 276 -7.90 7.89 9.10
C ALA A 276 -7.86 7.91 10.64
N SER A 277 -8.82 8.57 11.30
CA SER A 277 -8.96 8.53 12.76
C SER A 277 -9.36 7.16 13.32
N LEU A 278 -9.93 6.27 12.51
CA LEU A 278 -10.32 4.91 12.93
C LEU A 278 -9.21 3.88 12.70
N ILE A 279 -8.21 4.19 11.87
CA ILE A 279 -7.09 3.29 11.57
C ILE A 279 -5.82 4.12 11.56
N ALA A 280 -5.02 4.02 12.61
CA ALA A 280 -3.75 4.74 12.70
C ALA A 280 -2.79 4.31 11.57
N ALA A 281 -1.94 5.23 11.12
CA ALA A 281 -0.89 4.92 10.15
C ALA A 281 0.05 3.83 10.69
N GLY A 282 0.42 2.88 9.84
CA GLY A 282 1.19 1.69 10.20
C GLY A 282 0.38 0.58 10.89
N ALA A 283 -0.89 0.81 11.24
CA ALA A 283 -1.69 -0.21 11.90
C ALA A 283 -2.07 -1.35 10.94
N THR A 284 -1.97 -2.58 11.44
CA THR A 284 -2.39 -3.79 10.74
C THR A 284 -3.87 -4.07 11.01
N VAL A 285 -4.65 -4.21 9.94
CA VAL A 285 -6.07 -4.57 9.97
C VAL A 285 -6.26 -5.88 9.21
N ALA A 286 -6.87 -6.86 9.88
CA ALA A 286 -7.21 -8.13 9.23
C ALA A 286 -8.33 -7.92 8.21
N ILE A 287 -8.15 -8.45 7.00
CA ILE A 287 -9.18 -8.54 5.97
C ILE A 287 -9.63 -9.99 5.90
N ILE A 288 -10.89 -10.23 6.21
CA ILE A 288 -11.51 -11.56 6.11
C ILE A 288 -12.35 -11.61 4.85
N ILE A 289 -12.09 -12.59 4.00
CA ILE A 289 -12.90 -12.87 2.81
C ILE A 289 -13.73 -14.13 3.07
N GLY A 290 -15.04 -13.97 3.07
CA GLY A 290 -15.98 -15.07 3.22
C GLY A 290 -15.85 -16.10 2.09
N ALA A 291 -15.92 -17.38 2.43
CA ALA A 291 -16.00 -18.46 1.46
C ALA A 291 -17.43 -18.59 0.91
N GLY A 292 -17.56 -18.92 -0.37
CA GLY A 292 -18.85 -19.21 -0.98
C GLY A 292 -19.49 -20.46 -0.38
N GLY A 293 -20.80 -20.43 -0.17
CA GLY A 293 -21.55 -21.57 0.35
C GLY A 293 -21.56 -22.75 -0.63
N PRO A 294 -21.24 -23.98 -0.20
CA PRO A 294 -21.38 -25.16 -1.05
C PRO A 294 -22.81 -25.34 -1.58
N GLY A 295 -22.93 -25.67 -2.87
CA GLY A 295 -24.19 -26.05 -3.51
C GLY A 295 -24.71 -27.38 -2.97
N ALA A 296 -26.03 -27.53 -2.96
CA ALA A 296 -26.65 -28.79 -2.55
C ALA A 296 -26.39 -29.92 -3.56
N VAL A 297 -26.36 -31.15 -3.04
CA VAL A 297 -26.37 -32.38 -3.84
C VAL A 297 -27.45 -33.32 -3.33
N THR A 298 -28.43 -33.63 -4.19
CA THR A 298 -29.54 -34.52 -3.82
C THR A 298 -29.62 -35.73 -4.75
N GLY A 299 -29.95 -36.90 -4.16
CA GLY A 299 -30.49 -38.09 -4.84
C GLY A 299 -32.01 -38.20 -4.72
N SER A 300 -32.61 -39.15 -5.45
CA SER A 300 -33.99 -39.27 -5.98
C SER A 300 -35.20 -38.61 -5.29
N ASP A 301 -35.20 -38.29 -3.98
CA ASP A 301 -36.47 -38.16 -3.24
C ASP A 301 -36.69 -36.89 -2.39
N TYR A 302 -35.78 -35.91 -2.32
CA TYR A 302 -36.04 -34.69 -1.50
C TYR A 302 -35.41 -33.38 -2.02
N GLN A 303 -35.88 -32.21 -1.57
CA GLN A 303 -35.23 -30.91 -1.83
C GLN A 303 -34.09 -30.69 -0.83
N LYS A 304 -32.88 -30.37 -1.29
CA LYS A 304 -31.80 -29.93 -0.39
C LYS A 304 -31.37 -28.52 -0.72
N HIS A 305 -31.20 -27.74 0.34
CA HIS A 305 -30.66 -26.39 0.25
C HIS A 305 -29.13 -26.43 0.29
N GLY A 306 -28.50 -25.49 -0.41
CA GLY A 306 -27.08 -25.26 -0.27
C GLY A 306 -26.74 -24.74 1.12
N SER A 307 -25.47 -24.45 1.36
CA SER A 307 -25.04 -23.80 2.60
C SER A 307 -25.03 -22.27 2.45
N PRO A 308 -25.17 -21.50 3.56
CA PRO A 308 -24.91 -20.07 3.55
C PRO A 308 -23.50 -19.73 3.08
N GLY A 309 -23.33 -18.52 2.54
CA GLY A 309 -22.02 -17.92 2.30
C GLY A 309 -21.42 -17.35 3.60
N GLY A 310 -20.10 -17.33 3.69
CA GLY A 310 -19.38 -16.70 4.79
C GLY A 310 -19.41 -15.17 4.73
N ASN A 311 -19.33 -14.54 5.91
CA ASN A 311 -19.18 -13.08 6.03
C ASN A 311 -17.77 -12.66 5.61
N SER A 312 -17.65 -11.43 5.10
CA SER A 312 -16.36 -10.75 4.91
C SER A 312 -16.25 -9.57 5.87
N SER A 313 -15.04 -9.21 6.30
CA SER A 313 -14.84 -8.10 7.23
C SER A 313 -13.53 -7.34 7.03
N ILE A 314 -13.53 -6.08 7.46
CA ILE A 314 -12.35 -5.22 7.63
C ILE A 314 -12.17 -5.02 9.13
N GLY A 315 -11.32 -5.85 9.74
CA GLY A 315 -11.17 -5.94 11.19
C GLY A 315 -12.54 -6.12 11.86
N THR A 316 -12.76 -5.35 12.92
CA THR A 316 -14.05 -5.19 13.60
C THR A 316 -14.84 -3.97 13.10
N LEU A 317 -14.30 -3.21 12.14
CA LEU A 317 -14.84 -1.92 11.71
C LEU A 317 -16.01 -2.07 10.73
N VAL A 318 -15.91 -3.03 9.81
CA VAL A 318 -16.90 -3.26 8.75
C VAL A 318 -17.12 -4.75 8.60
N THR A 319 -18.38 -5.16 8.53
CA THR A 319 -18.77 -6.54 8.19
C THR A 319 -19.79 -6.51 7.06
N ALA A 320 -19.54 -7.31 6.03
CA ALA A 320 -20.48 -7.57 4.95
C ALA A 320 -21.03 -9.01 5.11
N PRO A 321 -22.33 -9.15 5.44
CA PRO A 321 -22.95 -10.46 5.60
C PRO A 321 -22.88 -11.32 4.35
N GLY A 322 -22.62 -12.61 4.53
CA GLY A 322 -22.77 -13.61 3.48
C GLY A 322 -24.24 -13.87 3.13
N GLY A 323 -24.47 -14.42 1.95
CA GLY A 323 -25.78 -14.79 1.44
C GLY A 323 -26.38 -15.92 2.27
N GLY A 324 -27.61 -15.72 2.74
CA GLY A 324 -28.35 -16.74 3.47
C GLY A 324 -28.91 -17.84 2.56
N VAL A 325 -29.23 -18.97 3.17
CA VAL A 325 -30.16 -19.96 2.60
C VAL A 325 -31.41 -19.99 3.48
N SER A 326 -32.58 -19.88 2.88
CA SER A 326 -33.84 -20.02 3.63
C SER A 326 -34.36 -21.44 3.46
N GLY A 327 -34.30 -22.25 4.52
CA GLY A 327 -34.99 -23.54 4.57
C GLY A 327 -36.41 -23.36 5.11
N GLY A 328 -37.42 -23.95 4.46
CA GLY A 328 -38.73 -24.17 5.08
C GLY A 328 -39.96 -23.85 4.23
N THR A 329 -40.58 -24.94 3.79
CA THR A 329 -42.01 -25.27 3.66
C THR A 329 -43.04 -24.15 3.92
N TYR A 330 -43.90 -23.89 2.92
CA TYR A 330 -45.20 -23.26 3.09
C TYR A 330 -46.03 -24.05 4.11
N GLY A 331 -46.39 -23.42 5.22
CA GLY A 331 -47.34 -23.99 6.15
C GLY A 331 -47.71 -22.96 7.22
N VAL A 332 -48.87 -22.32 7.02
CA VAL A 332 -49.73 -21.62 7.99
C VAL A 332 -49.06 -20.97 9.19
N ALA A 333 -49.18 -19.64 9.25
CA ALA A 333 -48.96 -18.82 10.44
C ALA A 333 -49.57 -19.48 11.69
N ALA A 334 -48.70 -19.93 12.60
CA ALA A 334 -49.05 -20.02 14.00
C ALA A 334 -48.98 -18.59 14.58
N PRO A 335 -50.03 -18.11 15.27
CA PRO A 335 -50.08 -16.74 15.76
C PRO A 335 -48.99 -16.57 16.83
N GLY A 336 -48.01 -15.70 16.55
CA GLY A 336 -46.99 -15.31 17.52
C GLY A 336 -45.54 -15.54 17.11
N PHE A 337 -45.26 -16.16 15.95
CA PHE A 337 -43.90 -16.25 15.42
C PHE A 337 -43.78 -15.47 14.10
N ASN A 338 -43.30 -14.23 14.20
CA ASN A 338 -42.78 -13.50 13.05
C ASN A 338 -41.50 -14.21 12.58
N VAL A 339 -41.61 -15.09 11.58
CA VAL A 339 -40.45 -15.58 10.84
C VAL A 339 -40.00 -14.47 9.89
N ALA A 340 -39.40 -13.44 10.45
CA ALA A 340 -38.43 -12.65 9.73
C ALA A 340 -37.13 -13.47 9.77
N SER A 341 -36.82 -14.19 8.69
CA SER A 341 -35.43 -14.61 8.46
C SER A 341 -34.63 -13.38 8.06
N ASP A 342 -34.49 -12.47 9.01
CA ASP A 342 -33.60 -11.32 8.98
C ASP A 342 -32.16 -11.83 9.09
N ALA A 343 -31.62 -12.29 7.97
CA ALA A 343 -30.17 -12.21 7.76
C ALA A 343 -29.81 -10.75 7.46
N GLY A 344 -29.81 -9.93 8.52
CA GLY A 344 -29.24 -8.56 8.52
C GLY A 344 -30.24 -7.43 8.28
N GLY A 345 -31.08 -7.13 9.26
CA GLY A 345 -31.76 -5.83 9.33
C GLY A 345 -30.75 -4.70 9.54
N SER A 346 -30.35 -4.01 8.46
CA SER A 346 -29.86 -2.61 8.44
C SER A 346 -29.27 -2.29 7.06
N ALA A 347 -30.05 -1.64 6.16
CA ALA A 347 -29.63 -0.95 4.93
C ALA A 347 -28.68 -1.66 3.91
N TYR A 348 -28.17 -2.84 4.24
CA TYR A 348 -27.05 -3.56 3.64
C TYR A 348 -27.27 -5.09 3.73
N GLY A 349 -28.42 -5.58 4.19
CA GLY A 349 -28.74 -7.02 4.26
C GLY A 349 -29.20 -7.61 2.93
N GLY A 350 -28.87 -8.87 2.67
CA GLY A 350 -29.37 -9.61 1.51
C GLY A 350 -30.90 -9.71 1.56
N ALA A 351 -31.57 -9.42 0.44
CA ALA A 351 -33.02 -9.53 0.40
C ALA A 351 -33.41 -11.00 0.63
N SER A 352 -34.34 -11.27 1.55
CA SER A 352 -35.02 -12.56 1.65
C SER A 352 -36.50 -12.35 1.37
N ARG A 353 -37.07 -13.19 0.50
CA ARG A 353 -38.43 -13.05 -0.05
C ARG A 353 -39.52 -12.98 1.03
N GLY A 354 -40.37 -11.96 0.90
CA GLY A 354 -41.77 -11.96 1.33
C GLY A 354 -42.61 -11.13 0.37
N GLY A 355 -43.25 -11.76 -0.63
CA GLY A 355 -44.22 -11.11 -1.53
C GLY A 355 -43.66 -10.61 -2.87
N GLY A 356 -44.39 -10.90 -3.97
CA GLY A 356 -43.99 -10.71 -5.37
C GLY A 356 -43.92 -9.26 -5.87
N GLY A 357 -42.93 -8.49 -5.43
CA GLY A 357 -42.51 -7.22 -6.03
C GLY A 357 -41.08 -7.26 -6.57
N ARG A 358 -40.79 -6.50 -7.63
CA ARG A 358 -39.41 -6.22 -8.11
C ARG A 358 -38.78 -5.19 -7.17
N TRP A 359 -37.77 -5.58 -6.40
CA TRP A 359 -37.06 -4.67 -5.48
C TRP A 359 -35.62 -4.49 -5.96
N THR A 360 -35.21 -3.25 -6.18
CA THR A 360 -33.81 -2.90 -6.41
C THR A 360 -33.14 -2.64 -5.08
N THR A 361 -32.13 -3.44 -4.72
CA THR A 361 -31.26 -3.17 -3.57
C THR A 361 -30.01 -2.46 -4.07
N ILE A 362 -29.58 -1.40 -3.36
CA ILE A 362 -28.30 -0.76 -3.72
C ILE A 362 -27.14 -1.67 -3.28
N TYR A 363 -27.24 -2.23 -2.07
CA TYR A 363 -26.15 -2.92 -1.39
C TYR A 363 -26.47 -4.36 -0.97
N GLY A 364 -27.75 -4.72 -0.82
CA GLY A 364 -28.16 -6.09 -0.50
C GLY A 364 -27.95 -7.04 -1.69
N GLY A 365 -27.62 -8.30 -1.40
CA GLY A 365 -27.51 -9.34 -2.42
C GLY A 365 -28.85 -9.72 -3.05
N GLY A 366 -28.81 -10.17 -4.31
CA GLY A 366 -29.99 -10.58 -5.08
C GLY A 366 -30.51 -11.97 -4.69
N THR A 367 -31.75 -12.29 -5.10
CA THR A 367 -32.41 -13.59 -4.92
C THR A 367 -32.94 -14.17 -6.23
N ASN A 368 -33.16 -15.48 -6.29
CA ASN A 368 -33.64 -16.17 -7.50
C ASN A 368 -35.04 -15.76 -7.98
N SER A 369 -35.20 -15.97 -9.30
CA SER A 369 -36.38 -16.19 -10.16
C SER A 369 -37.20 -15.04 -10.75
N SER A 370 -37.06 -13.76 -10.38
CA SER A 370 -37.60 -12.63 -11.18
C SER A 370 -37.17 -11.26 -10.62
N GLY A 371 -35.98 -10.80 -10.98
CA GLY A 371 -35.67 -9.36 -11.01
C GLY A 371 -35.64 -8.58 -9.68
N PRO A 372 -34.67 -8.87 -8.80
CA PRO A 372 -33.97 -7.83 -8.08
C PRO A 372 -32.60 -7.58 -8.75
N THR A 373 -32.43 -6.42 -9.38
CA THR A 373 -31.11 -5.94 -9.81
C THR A 373 -30.44 -5.28 -8.61
N THR A 374 -29.31 -5.83 -8.17
CA THR A 374 -28.46 -5.18 -7.18
C THR A 374 -27.42 -4.31 -7.88
N ILE A 375 -27.16 -3.11 -7.37
CA ILE A 375 -26.16 -2.22 -7.97
C ILE A 375 -24.76 -2.65 -7.53
N PHE A 376 -24.60 -2.92 -6.23
CA PHE A 376 -23.33 -3.31 -5.64
C PHE A 376 -23.34 -4.67 -4.98
N GLY A 377 -24.47 -5.21 -4.51
CA GLY A 377 -24.52 -6.52 -3.84
C GLY A 377 -24.13 -7.69 -4.75
N GLY A 378 -23.96 -8.87 -4.15
CA GLY A 378 -23.77 -10.11 -4.90
C GLY A 378 -25.02 -10.48 -5.69
N GLU A 379 -24.84 -11.03 -6.90
CA GLU A 379 -25.95 -11.49 -7.73
C GLU A 379 -26.73 -12.64 -7.07
N GLY A 380 -28.03 -12.73 -7.38
CA GLY A 380 -28.83 -13.89 -7.03
C GLY A 380 -28.42 -15.10 -7.87
N GLY A 381 -28.76 -16.30 -7.40
CA GLY A 381 -28.52 -17.53 -8.17
C GLY A 381 -29.32 -17.54 -9.47
N GLY A 382 -28.70 -18.07 -10.52
CA GLY A 382 -29.41 -18.38 -11.77
C GLY A 382 -30.57 -19.35 -11.52
N GLY A 383 -31.51 -19.41 -12.48
CA GLY A 383 -32.58 -20.43 -12.50
C GLY A 383 -32.02 -21.85 -12.59
N ASN A 384 -32.79 -22.82 -13.11
CA ASN A 384 -32.43 -24.24 -13.18
C ASN A 384 -31.18 -24.56 -14.04
N THR A 385 -30.00 -24.14 -13.58
CA THR A 385 -28.73 -24.09 -14.30
C THR A 385 -27.68 -24.93 -13.58
N GLY A 386 -27.69 -24.95 -12.24
CA GLY A 386 -26.62 -25.53 -11.42
C GLY A 386 -25.28 -24.80 -11.55
N ALA A 387 -25.25 -23.60 -12.13
CA ALA A 387 -24.02 -22.84 -12.35
C ALA A 387 -23.50 -22.23 -11.03
N PRO A 388 -22.17 -22.18 -10.79
CA PRO A 388 -21.63 -21.45 -9.65
C PRO A 388 -21.88 -19.94 -9.78
N GLY A 389 -21.83 -19.22 -8.66
CA GLY A 389 -21.85 -17.75 -8.65
C GLY A 389 -20.69 -17.18 -9.48
N SER A 390 -20.97 -16.15 -10.28
CA SER A 390 -20.03 -15.63 -11.29
C SER A 390 -19.39 -14.28 -10.91
N ALA A 391 -20.00 -13.54 -9.99
CA ALA A 391 -19.50 -12.27 -9.45
C ALA A 391 -19.16 -12.38 -7.95
N PRO A 392 -18.38 -11.45 -7.37
CA PRO A 392 -18.14 -11.40 -5.92
C PRO A 392 -19.44 -11.43 -5.13
N GLY A 393 -19.54 -12.36 -4.18
CA GLY A 393 -20.75 -12.58 -3.41
C GLY A 393 -21.93 -13.18 -4.17
N GLY A 394 -21.80 -13.57 -5.43
CA GLY A 394 -22.89 -14.16 -6.22
C GLY A 394 -23.37 -15.51 -5.67
N ALA A 395 -24.68 -15.73 -5.64
CA ALA A 395 -25.25 -17.01 -5.20
C ALA A 395 -25.09 -18.11 -6.26
N GLY A 396 -25.03 -19.36 -5.81
CA GLY A 396 -25.07 -20.53 -6.68
C GLY A 396 -26.45 -20.74 -7.32
N GLY A 397 -26.47 -21.10 -8.59
CA GLY A 397 -27.68 -21.44 -9.34
C GLY A 397 -28.30 -22.74 -8.82
N SER A 398 -29.64 -22.77 -8.79
CA SER A 398 -30.36 -23.98 -8.38
C SER A 398 -30.41 -25.02 -9.51
N LYS A 399 -30.61 -26.30 -9.17
CA LYS A 399 -30.71 -27.40 -10.13
C LYS A 399 -31.86 -28.34 -9.79
N THR A 400 -32.72 -28.55 -10.78
CA THR A 400 -33.88 -29.44 -10.75
C THR A 400 -33.77 -30.43 -11.89
N VAL A 401 -33.87 -31.74 -11.58
CA VAL A 401 -33.79 -32.82 -12.57
C VAL A 401 -35.00 -33.75 -12.48
N SER A 402 -35.38 -34.36 -13.59
CA SER A 402 -36.47 -35.36 -13.65
C SER A 402 -36.01 -36.78 -13.30
N SER A 403 -34.70 -37.02 -13.28
CA SER A 403 -34.06 -38.30 -12.97
C SER A 403 -32.57 -38.09 -12.68
N GLY A 404 -31.93 -38.97 -11.92
CA GLY A 404 -30.48 -38.95 -11.70
C GLY A 404 -30.05 -38.24 -10.40
N THR A 405 -29.02 -37.41 -10.45
CA THR A 405 -28.52 -36.61 -9.31
C THR A 405 -28.61 -35.13 -9.65
N ALA A 406 -29.27 -34.33 -8.80
CA ALA A 406 -29.24 -32.88 -8.93
C ALA A 406 -28.02 -32.31 -8.20
N VAL A 407 -27.19 -31.54 -8.92
CA VAL A 407 -26.04 -30.82 -8.38
C VAL A 407 -26.24 -29.34 -8.61
N ALA A 408 -26.36 -28.59 -7.52
CA ALA A 408 -26.50 -27.14 -7.56
C ALA A 408 -25.13 -26.44 -7.54
N GLY A 409 -25.10 -25.19 -7.98
CA GLY A 409 -23.87 -24.41 -8.02
C GLY A 409 -23.41 -23.97 -6.64
N ASN A 410 -22.10 -23.82 -6.46
CA ASN A 410 -21.53 -23.16 -5.27
C ASN A 410 -21.75 -21.65 -5.35
N GLY A 411 -21.89 -21.00 -4.20
CA GLY A 411 -21.77 -19.54 -4.12
C GLY A 411 -20.37 -19.07 -4.45
N ALA A 412 -20.24 -17.85 -4.94
CA ALA A 412 -18.96 -17.18 -5.10
C ALA A 412 -18.44 -16.68 -3.76
N ARG A 413 -17.11 -16.60 -3.64
CA ARG A 413 -16.43 -15.96 -2.51
C ARG A 413 -16.78 -14.48 -2.38
N GLY A 414 -16.54 -13.92 -1.20
CA GLY A 414 -16.48 -12.48 -1.02
C GLY A 414 -15.28 -11.84 -1.72
N GLU A 415 -15.19 -10.51 -1.61
CA GLU A 415 -14.06 -9.72 -2.10
C GLU A 415 -13.97 -8.42 -1.30
N CYS A 416 -12.79 -7.86 -1.13
CA CYS A 416 -12.61 -6.53 -0.55
C CYS A 416 -11.76 -5.68 -1.51
N ARG A 417 -12.25 -4.48 -1.84
CA ARG A 417 -11.52 -3.49 -2.63
C ARG A 417 -11.29 -2.26 -1.77
N LEU A 418 -10.03 -1.89 -1.60
CA LEU A 418 -9.61 -0.72 -0.84
C LEU A 418 -8.96 0.31 -1.77
N ARG A 419 -9.26 1.58 -1.55
CA ARG A 419 -8.62 2.71 -2.21
C ARG A 419 -8.34 3.82 -1.22
N GLY A 420 -7.16 4.41 -1.32
CA GLY A 420 -6.82 5.57 -0.52
C GLY A 420 -7.63 6.80 -0.95
N VAL A 421 -7.98 7.65 0.02
CA VAL A 421 -8.56 8.98 -0.20
C VAL A 421 -7.54 9.99 0.32
N ILE A 422 -7.05 10.86 -0.56
CA ILE A 422 -6.04 11.89 -0.27
C ILE A 422 -6.67 13.27 -0.11
#